data_AF-A0A4Q3WYN6-F1
#
_entry.id   AF-A0A4Q3WYN6-F1
#
_cell.length_a   1.000
_cell.length_b   1.000
_cell.length_c   1.000
_cell.angle_alpha   90.00
_cell.angle_beta   90.00
_cell.angle_gamma   90.00
#
_symmetry.space_group_name_H-M   'P 1'
#
loop_
_entity.id
_entity.type
_entity.pdbx_description
1 polymer ?
#
loop_
_entity_poly.entity_id
_entity_poly.type
_entity_poly.pdbx_seq_one_letter_code
_entity_poly.pdbx_strand_id
1 'polypeptide(L)'
;SNTSAAATTVGAPFTAILEAASVGFDFNPQVASAADATVRVDRIRVVSGNRTNLRLVPNTGALVDGDANTPGSQNDGPLTYAQGDPRFGTAPRVVAAAYTNNVATASPSGTINYGIDITTGNLVTQGRPDRDGTGPDVAVSPNTGQLFTVGALGVTVGNRTSFDIGAGSSNNALIVNNVQLSSVNLSTGRATVLGNVEVPNGTQLTGLAIVPSAT
;
A
#
# COMPACT_ATOMS: atom_id res chain seq x y z
N SER A 1 -27.23 3.83 -18.33
CA SER A 1 -26.78 5.22 -18.09
C SER A 1 -25.28 5.23 -18.30
N ASN A 2 -24.80 5.66 -19.47
CA ASN A 2 -23.37 5.82 -19.75
C ASN A 2 -23.01 7.29 -19.55
N THR A 3 -22.95 7.73 -18.30
CA THR A 3 -22.30 8.98 -17.95
C THR A 3 -20.79 8.76 -18.05
N SER A 4 -20.15 9.35 -19.05
CA SER A 4 -18.69 9.30 -19.21
C SER A 4 -18.02 9.88 -17.96
N ALA A 5 -17.28 9.05 -17.23
CA ALA A 5 -16.35 9.54 -16.22
C ALA A 5 -15.22 10.29 -16.95
N ALA A 6 -15.24 11.62 -16.91
CA ALA A 6 -14.15 12.44 -17.42
C ALA A 6 -13.16 12.67 -16.27
N ALA A 7 -11.95 12.09 -16.39
CA ALA A 7 -10.86 12.40 -15.49
C ALA A 7 -10.32 13.81 -15.79
N THR A 8 -10.22 14.65 -14.77
CA THR A 8 -9.54 15.94 -14.86
C THR A 8 -8.17 15.83 -14.20
N THR A 9 -7.16 16.43 -14.83
CA THR A 9 -5.81 16.48 -14.24
C THR A 9 -5.85 17.27 -12.94
N VAL A 10 -5.27 16.71 -11.88
CA VAL A 10 -5.06 17.37 -10.60
C VAL A 10 -3.57 17.63 -10.44
N GLY A 11 -3.19 18.89 -10.26
CA GLY A 11 -1.80 19.27 -10.02
C GLY A 11 -0.92 19.45 -11.25
N ALA A 12 0.37 19.62 -10.98
CA ALA A 12 1.43 19.63 -11.99
C ALA A 12 2.14 18.26 -12.03
N PRO A 13 2.73 17.86 -13.16
CA PRO A 13 3.55 16.66 -13.22
C PRO A 13 4.71 16.72 -12.22
N PHE A 14 4.99 15.60 -11.56
CA PHE A 14 6.20 15.42 -10.75
C PHE A 14 7.11 14.39 -11.42
N THR A 15 8.41 14.44 -11.08
CA THR A 15 9.37 13.43 -11.55
C THR A 15 9.59 12.42 -10.45
N ALA A 16 9.21 11.16 -10.69
CA ALA A 16 9.62 10.03 -9.88
C ALA A 16 10.13 8.92 -10.81
N ILE A 17 11.23 8.28 -10.41
CA ILE A 17 11.72 7.10 -11.11
C ILE A 17 10.87 5.93 -10.61
N LEU A 18 9.86 5.54 -11.37
CA LEU A 18 9.03 4.36 -11.10
C LEU A 18 9.43 3.22 -12.03
N GLU A 19 9.35 1.99 -11.54
CA GLU A 19 9.34 0.82 -12.39
C GLU A 19 7.94 0.70 -13.02
N ALA A 20 7.80 1.08 -14.30
CA ALA A 20 6.51 1.31 -14.97
C ALA A 20 5.51 0.13 -14.92
N ALA A 21 5.97 -1.10 -14.66
CA ALA A 21 5.13 -2.29 -14.55
C ALA A 21 4.93 -2.77 -13.10
N SER A 22 5.42 -2.05 -12.10
CA SER A 22 5.46 -2.47 -10.70
C SER A 22 5.22 -1.27 -9.80
N VAL A 23 4.00 -0.73 -9.86
CA VAL A 23 3.57 0.42 -9.07
C VAL A 23 2.34 0.03 -8.27
N GLY A 24 2.41 0.23 -6.96
CA GLY A 24 1.30 0.09 -6.04
C GLY A 24 0.99 1.43 -5.40
N PHE A 25 -0.29 1.71 -5.15
CA PHE A 25 -0.67 2.88 -4.39
C PHE A 25 -1.94 2.62 -3.60
N ASP A 26 -2.09 3.35 -2.50
CA ASP A 26 -3.34 3.41 -1.75
C ASP A 26 -3.45 4.72 -0.95
N PHE A 27 -4.68 5.09 -0.60
CA PHE A 27 -4.97 6.24 0.23
C PHE A 27 -4.80 5.86 1.70
N ASN A 28 -3.95 6.59 2.43
CA ASN A 28 -3.93 6.50 3.88
C ASN A 28 -5.24 7.09 4.44
N PRO A 29 -6.12 6.28 5.08
CA PRO A 29 -7.44 6.72 5.54
C PRO A 29 -7.41 7.54 6.84
N GLN A 30 -6.22 7.72 7.43
CA GLN A 30 -6.09 8.55 8.63
C GLN A 30 -6.58 9.97 8.36
N VAL A 31 -7.40 10.49 9.28
CA VAL A 31 -7.82 11.89 9.30
C VAL A 31 -7.10 12.66 10.39
N ALA A 32 -6.89 13.97 10.18
CA ALA A 32 -6.04 14.76 11.07
C ALA A 32 -6.68 14.77 12.45
N SER A 33 -5.88 14.50 13.49
CA SER A 33 -6.36 14.63 14.86
C SER A 33 -6.80 16.08 15.08
N ALA A 34 -8.03 16.29 15.55
CA ALA A 34 -8.50 17.63 15.94
C ALA A 34 -7.61 18.27 17.04
N ALA A 35 -6.87 17.45 17.79
CA ALA A 35 -5.95 17.90 18.82
C ALA A 35 -4.56 18.28 18.29
N ASP A 36 -4.20 17.90 17.05
CA ASP A 36 -2.90 18.23 16.46
C ASP A 36 -2.98 18.39 14.94
N ALA A 37 -3.10 19.65 14.49
CA ALA A 37 -3.13 20.02 13.07
C ALA A 37 -1.79 19.81 12.33
N THR A 38 -0.72 19.42 13.03
CA THR A 38 0.57 19.05 12.41
C THR A 38 0.58 17.60 11.93
N VAL A 39 -0.38 16.78 12.37
CA VAL A 39 -0.61 15.42 11.87
C VAL A 39 -1.08 15.51 10.41
N ARG A 40 -0.14 15.34 9.47
CA ARG A 40 -0.40 15.29 8.03
C ARG A 40 -0.92 13.90 7.67
N VAL A 41 -2.20 13.83 7.39
CA VAL A 41 -2.91 12.60 7.01
C VAL A 41 -3.88 12.92 5.85
N ASP A 42 -4.46 11.90 5.24
CA ASP A 42 -4.91 11.86 3.82
C ASP A 42 -3.75 12.04 2.82
N ARG A 43 -2.95 10.98 2.62
CA ARG A 43 -1.89 10.93 1.60
C ARG A 43 -2.04 9.70 0.73
N ILE A 44 -1.75 9.84 -0.56
CA ILE A 44 -1.59 8.68 -1.44
C ILE A 44 -0.18 8.16 -1.20
N ARG A 45 -0.04 6.94 -0.68
CA ARG A 45 1.22 6.22 -0.68
C ARG A 45 1.44 5.66 -2.08
N VAL A 46 2.64 5.83 -2.63
CA VAL A 46 3.06 5.14 -3.87
C VAL A 46 4.33 4.36 -3.59
N VAL A 47 4.32 3.09 -3.96
CA VAL A 47 5.46 2.17 -3.90
C VAL A 47 5.80 1.66 -5.29
N SER A 48 7.07 1.32 -5.51
CA SER A 48 7.46 0.67 -6.76
C SER A 48 8.56 -0.37 -6.58
N GLY A 49 8.62 -1.33 -7.51
CA GLY A 49 9.56 -2.45 -7.52
C GLY A 49 11.04 -2.04 -7.46
N ASN A 50 11.38 -0.80 -7.83
CA ASN A 50 12.72 -0.24 -7.66
C ASN A 50 13.00 0.36 -6.26
N ARG A 51 12.22 -0.04 -5.25
CA ARG A 51 12.27 0.42 -3.84
C ARG A 51 11.82 1.87 -3.63
N THR A 52 11.15 2.47 -4.61
CA THR A 52 10.55 3.79 -4.45
C THR A 52 9.47 3.73 -3.38
N ASN A 53 9.46 4.76 -2.53
CA ASN A 53 8.46 5.05 -1.53
C ASN A 53 8.22 6.55 -1.57
N LEU A 54 7.00 6.97 -1.85
CA LEU A 54 6.66 8.39 -1.86
C LEU A 54 5.23 8.62 -1.41
N ARG A 55 4.93 9.89 -1.10
CA ARG A 55 3.59 10.32 -0.76
C ARG A 55 3.15 11.45 -1.69
N LEU A 56 1.92 11.38 -2.17
CA LEU A 56 1.28 12.48 -2.90
C LEU A 56 0.17 13.09 -2.06
N VAL A 57 -0.08 14.38 -2.27
CA VAL A 57 -1.24 15.07 -1.72
C VAL A 57 -2.44 14.85 -2.65
N PRO A 58 -3.53 14.18 -2.21
CA PRO A 58 -4.61 13.76 -3.11
C PRO A 58 -5.26 14.90 -3.91
N ASN A 59 -5.43 16.07 -3.29
CA ASN A 59 -6.13 17.21 -3.88
C ASN A 59 -5.27 18.07 -4.81
N THR A 60 -3.94 17.94 -4.75
CA THR A 60 -3.02 18.74 -5.58
C THR A 60 -2.07 17.91 -6.42
N GLY A 61 -2.02 16.59 -6.25
CA GLY A 61 -1.06 15.71 -6.91
C GLY A 61 0.40 15.98 -6.51
N ALA A 62 0.65 16.91 -5.59
CA ALA A 62 2.00 17.33 -5.24
C ALA A 62 2.73 16.23 -4.46
N LEU A 63 4.01 16.04 -4.79
CA LEU A 63 4.92 15.20 -4.01
C LEU A 63 5.09 15.81 -2.61
N VAL A 64 4.94 14.97 -1.57
CA VAL A 64 5.27 15.35 -0.20
C VAL A 64 6.78 15.17 -0.03
N ASP A 65 7.44 16.23 0.40
CA ASP A 65 8.87 16.19 0.69
C ASP A 65 9.17 15.27 1.88
N GLY A 66 9.97 14.23 1.63
CA GLY A 66 10.43 13.27 2.63
C GLY A 66 11.59 13.78 3.50
N ASP A 67 12.31 14.82 3.07
CA ASP A 67 13.43 15.40 3.82
C ASP A 67 13.50 16.92 3.65
N ALA A 68 12.87 17.64 4.58
CA ALA A 68 12.83 19.10 4.59
C ALA A 68 14.20 19.79 4.72
N ASN A 69 15.27 19.05 5.05
CA ASN A 69 16.61 19.61 5.15
C ASN A 69 17.37 19.56 3.82
N THR A 70 16.86 18.81 2.84
CA THR A 70 17.46 18.70 1.51
C THR A 70 16.70 19.60 0.52
N PRO A 71 17.37 20.48 -0.25
CA PRO A 71 16.68 21.33 -1.22
C PRO A 71 15.92 20.52 -2.29
N GLY A 72 14.66 20.93 -2.53
CA GLY A 72 13.77 20.29 -3.50
C GLY A 72 12.95 19.15 -2.90
N SER A 73 11.91 18.70 -3.61
CA SER A 73 11.04 17.63 -3.10
C SER A 73 11.71 16.27 -3.19
N GLN A 74 11.88 15.60 -2.05
CA GLN A 74 12.46 14.27 -1.96
C GLN A 74 11.39 13.20 -1.79
N ASN A 75 11.68 12.00 -2.27
CA ASN A 75 10.93 10.80 -1.90
C ASN A 75 11.09 10.51 -0.39
N ASP A 76 10.19 9.68 0.13
CA ASP A 76 10.38 9.07 1.45
C ASP A 76 11.58 8.09 1.42
N GLY A 77 12.00 7.61 2.60
CA GLY A 77 13.07 6.63 2.72
C GLY A 77 12.81 5.38 1.86
N PRO A 78 13.84 4.84 1.18
CA PRO A 78 13.66 3.75 0.23
C PRO A 78 13.20 2.48 0.94
N LEU A 79 12.40 1.67 0.25
CA LEU A 79 11.91 0.42 0.82
C LEU A 79 13.07 -0.53 1.15
N THR A 80 13.15 -0.93 2.41
CA THR A 80 14.22 -1.79 2.92
C THR A 80 13.73 -2.61 4.09
N TYR A 81 14.15 -3.88 4.19
CA TYR A 81 13.86 -4.68 5.39
C TYR A 81 14.60 -4.10 6.60
N ALA A 82 13.88 -4.01 7.72
CA ALA A 82 14.41 -3.53 8.98
C ALA A 82 15.48 -4.47 9.55
N GLN A 83 16.38 -3.93 10.37
CA GLN A 83 17.37 -4.75 11.08
C GLN A 83 16.65 -5.77 11.98
N GLY A 84 17.08 -7.04 11.89
CA GLY A 84 16.46 -8.14 12.64
C GLY A 84 15.23 -8.76 11.96
N ASP A 85 14.77 -8.19 10.84
CA ASP A 85 13.75 -8.85 10.01
C ASP A 85 14.32 -10.12 9.34
N PRO A 86 13.53 -11.21 9.18
CA PRO A 86 13.99 -12.42 8.50
C PRO A 86 14.47 -12.23 7.07
N ARG A 87 14.08 -11.13 6.41
CA ARG A 87 14.49 -10.78 5.04
C ARG A 87 15.52 -9.64 5.00
N PHE A 88 16.07 -9.23 6.14
CA PHE A 88 17.13 -8.23 6.20
C PHE A 88 18.28 -8.53 5.23
N GLY A 89 18.76 -7.50 4.52
CA GLY A 89 19.77 -7.62 3.46
C GLY A 89 19.22 -8.02 2.08
N THR A 90 17.95 -8.43 1.98
CA THR A 90 17.31 -8.67 0.68
C THR A 90 16.81 -7.35 0.08
N ALA A 91 16.99 -7.16 -1.23
CA ALA A 91 16.41 -6.02 -1.94
C ALA A 91 14.91 -6.31 -2.24
N PRO A 92 13.96 -5.60 -1.59
CA PRO A 92 12.54 -5.86 -1.83
C PRO A 92 12.10 -5.28 -3.17
N ARG A 93 11.09 -5.90 -3.78
CA ARG A 93 10.33 -5.37 -4.91
C ARG A 93 8.87 -5.30 -4.50
N VAL A 94 8.50 -4.22 -3.81
CA VAL A 94 7.11 -4.02 -3.37
C VAL A 94 6.30 -3.39 -4.51
N VAL A 95 5.26 -4.09 -4.97
CA VAL A 95 4.52 -3.69 -6.19
C VAL A 95 3.05 -3.36 -5.93
N ALA A 96 2.57 -3.63 -4.72
CA ALA A 96 1.22 -3.31 -4.28
C ALA A 96 1.29 -2.83 -2.83
N ALA A 97 0.43 -1.88 -2.48
CA ALA A 97 0.27 -1.37 -1.11
C ALA A 97 -1.22 -1.22 -0.81
N ALA A 98 -1.60 -1.43 0.45
CA ALA A 98 -2.98 -1.22 0.92
C ALA A 98 -3.00 -0.92 2.42
N TYR A 99 -3.88 -0.03 2.85
CA TYR A 99 -4.07 0.37 4.25
C TYR A 99 -5.26 -0.37 4.89
N THR A 100 -5.11 -0.76 6.16
CA THR A 100 -6.25 -1.19 6.99
C THR A 100 -7.10 -0.01 7.45
N ASN A 101 -8.30 -0.31 7.99
CA ASN A 101 -9.23 0.65 8.55
C ASN A 101 -9.58 1.77 7.56
N ASN A 102 -9.97 1.39 6.34
CA ASN A 102 -10.37 2.32 5.29
C ASN A 102 -11.74 2.98 5.62
N VAL A 103 -11.80 3.73 6.72
CA VAL A 103 -12.95 4.45 7.26
C VAL A 103 -12.50 5.86 7.66
N ALA A 104 -13.34 6.86 7.41
CA ALA A 104 -13.00 8.28 7.61
C ALA A 104 -12.72 8.68 9.08
N THR A 105 -12.87 7.77 10.04
CA THR A 105 -12.65 8.00 11.48
C THR A 105 -11.49 7.17 12.04
N ALA A 106 -10.64 6.59 11.17
CA ALA A 106 -9.57 5.71 11.59
C ALA A 106 -8.54 6.43 12.47
N SER A 107 -8.26 5.85 13.65
CA SER A 107 -7.20 6.35 14.54
C SER A 107 -5.83 6.18 13.88
N PRO A 108 -4.90 7.15 14.08
CA PRO A 108 -3.53 7.01 13.62
C PRO A 108 -2.83 5.73 14.10
N SER A 109 -3.06 5.32 15.35
CA SER A 109 -2.44 4.13 15.95
C SER A 109 -3.06 2.80 15.48
N GLY A 110 -4.22 2.82 14.82
CA GLY A 110 -4.89 1.61 14.33
C GLY A 110 -4.55 1.25 12.89
N THR A 111 -4.13 2.22 12.09
CA THR A 111 -3.98 2.09 10.63
C THR A 111 -2.62 1.50 10.26
N ILE A 112 -2.61 0.40 9.51
CA ILE A 112 -1.40 -0.32 9.12
C ILE A 112 -1.28 -0.30 7.60
N ASN A 113 -0.10 0.06 7.09
CA ASN A 113 0.23 -0.05 5.68
C ASN A 113 0.82 -1.43 5.40
N TYR A 114 0.17 -2.19 4.52
CA TYR A 114 0.65 -3.47 4.03
C TYR A 114 1.17 -3.34 2.60
N GLY A 115 2.10 -4.22 2.23
CA GLY A 115 2.60 -4.33 0.86
C GLY A 115 2.87 -5.77 0.44
N ILE A 116 2.97 -5.96 -0.87
CA ILE A 116 3.30 -7.25 -1.50
C ILE A 116 4.71 -7.18 -2.07
N ASP A 117 5.66 -7.89 -1.45
CA ASP A 117 7.01 -8.06 -1.99
C ASP A 117 7.08 -9.28 -2.91
N ILE A 118 7.29 -9.04 -4.20
CA ILE A 118 7.36 -10.11 -5.21
C ILE A 118 8.74 -10.74 -5.32
N THR A 119 9.80 -10.15 -4.72
CA THR A 119 11.11 -10.81 -4.62
C THR A 119 11.02 -12.00 -3.68
N THR A 120 10.39 -11.81 -2.52
CA THR A 120 10.36 -12.83 -1.48
C THR A 120 9.02 -13.59 -1.39
N GLY A 121 7.99 -13.13 -2.10
CA GLY A 121 6.65 -13.72 -2.09
C GLY A 121 5.92 -13.55 -0.75
N ASN A 122 6.22 -12.48 -0.01
CA ASN A 122 5.67 -12.23 1.32
C ASN A 122 4.73 -11.03 1.34
N LEU A 123 3.72 -11.11 2.21
CA LEU A 123 3.06 -9.94 2.76
C LEU A 123 4.03 -9.26 3.74
N VAL A 124 4.16 -7.95 3.63
CA VAL A 124 4.96 -7.10 4.52
C VAL A 124 4.11 -5.98 5.09
N THR A 125 4.49 -5.45 6.24
CA THR A 125 4.03 -4.16 6.73
C THR A 125 5.11 -3.11 6.50
N GLN A 126 4.70 -1.88 6.19
CA GLN A 126 5.60 -0.74 6.03
C GLN A 126 5.46 0.18 7.24
N GLY A 127 6.54 0.35 8.00
CA GLY A 127 6.56 1.20 9.19
C GLY A 127 5.83 0.64 10.41
N ARG A 128 5.63 -0.67 10.51
CA ARG A 128 5.09 -1.25 11.73
C ARG A 128 5.49 -2.71 11.91
N PRO A 129 6.20 -3.08 12.98
CA PRO A 129 6.48 -4.48 13.27
C PRO A 129 5.26 -5.20 13.89
N ASP A 130 4.39 -4.47 14.58
CA ASP A 130 3.16 -5.05 15.17
C ASP A 130 2.07 -5.27 14.11
N ARG A 131 1.24 -6.30 14.35
CA ARG A 131 0.28 -6.85 13.36
C ARG A 131 -1.18 -6.64 13.77
N ASP A 132 -1.45 -6.31 15.03
CA ASP A 132 -2.79 -6.22 15.63
C ASP A 132 -3.15 -4.81 16.11
N GLY A 133 -2.23 -3.85 15.98
CA GLY A 133 -2.45 -2.50 16.44
C GLY A 133 -2.39 -2.30 17.95
N THR A 134 -2.05 -3.35 18.72
CA THR A 134 -2.07 -3.37 20.20
C THR A 134 -0.68 -3.35 20.84
N GLY A 135 0.37 -3.49 20.04
CA GLY A 135 1.76 -3.42 20.50
C GLY A 135 2.15 -2.03 21.01
N PRO A 136 3.16 -1.91 21.89
CA PRO A 136 3.69 -0.61 22.30
C PRO A 136 4.14 0.15 21.05
N ASP A 137 3.74 1.42 21.02
CA ASP A 137 3.82 2.42 19.95
C ASP A 137 5.24 2.75 19.44
N VAL A 138 6.15 1.77 19.36
CA VAL A 138 7.40 1.91 18.60
C VAL A 138 7.09 1.72 17.10
N ALA A 139 6.02 2.39 16.64
CA ALA A 139 5.70 2.53 15.24
C ALA A 139 6.84 3.30 14.58
N VAL A 140 7.58 2.63 13.69
CA VAL A 140 8.54 3.31 12.85
C VAL A 140 7.75 3.99 11.74
N SER A 141 7.80 5.31 11.56
CA SER A 141 7.01 5.94 10.48
C SER A 141 7.14 5.20 9.13
N PRO A 142 6.05 4.89 8.39
CA PRO A 142 6.12 4.31 7.05
C PRO A 142 6.97 5.14 6.07
N ASN A 143 7.15 6.44 6.37
CA ASN A 143 7.99 7.35 5.61
C ASN A 143 9.48 6.99 5.68
N THR A 144 9.91 6.16 6.63
CA THR A 144 11.28 5.63 6.67
C THR A 144 11.54 4.56 5.61
N GLY A 145 10.49 3.98 5.03
CA GLY A 145 10.58 2.86 4.08
C GLY A 145 10.89 1.50 4.74
N GLN A 146 10.94 1.41 6.07
CA GLN A 146 11.24 0.15 6.74
C GLN A 146 10.10 -0.88 6.55
N LEU A 147 10.48 -2.08 6.13
CA LEU A 147 9.61 -3.22 5.93
C LEU A 147 9.80 -4.27 7.02
N PHE A 148 8.69 -4.86 7.45
CA PHE A 148 8.64 -5.99 8.38
C PHE A 148 7.85 -7.13 7.74
N THR A 149 8.40 -8.34 7.79
CA THR A 149 7.81 -9.53 7.18
C THR A 149 6.65 -10.04 8.03
N VAL A 150 5.47 -10.16 7.39
CA VAL A 150 4.31 -10.79 8.00
C VAL A 150 4.37 -12.30 7.78
N GLY A 151 4.48 -12.72 6.52
CA GLY A 151 4.58 -14.12 6.15
C GLY A 151 4.38 -14.36 4.65
N ALA A 152 4.61 -15.61 4.23
CA ALA A 152 4.55 -16.01 2.83
C ALA A 152 3.10 -16.06 2.33
N LEU A 153 2.88 -15.51 1.13
CA LEU A 153 1.58 -15.53 0.46
C LEU A 153 1.18 -16.95 0.06
N GLY A 154 2.15 -17.79 -0.35
CA GLY A 154 1.88 -19.17 -0.79
C GLY A 154 1.18 -19.26 -2.15
N VAL A 155 1.04 -18.14 -2.85
CA VAL A 155 0.56 -18.05 -4.24
C VAL A 155 1.56 -17.28 -5.09
N THR A 156 1.49 -17.44 -6.40
CA THR A 156 2.35 -16.69 -7.33
C THR A 156 1.91 -15.24 -7.38
N VAL A 157 2.84 -14.33 -7.12
CA VAL A 157 2.70 -12.89 -7.32
C VAL A 157 3.71 -12.41 -8.35
N GLY A 158 3.50 -11.23 -8.89
CA GLY A 158 4.36 -10.65 -9.93
C GLY A 158 4.10 -9.17 -10.11
N ASN A 159 4.76 -8.58 -11.12
CA ASN A 159 4.76 -7.14 -11.37
C ASN A 159 3.36 -6.50 -11.40
N ARG A 160 2.34 -7.23 -11.87
CA ARG A 160 0.95 -6.75 -12.00
C ARG A 160 0.01 -7.30 -10.92
N THR A 161 0.54 -7.60 -9.73
CA THR A 161 -0.30 -7.95 -8.59
C THR A 161 -0.98 -6.69 -8.05
N SER A 162 -2.30 -6.67 -8.02
CA SER A 162 -3.08 -5.63 -7.33
C SER A 162 -3.50 -6.14 -5.96
N PHE A 163 -3.62 -5.24 -5.00
CA PHE A 163 -3.93 -5.54 -3.61
C PHE A 163 -4.88 -4.46 -3.08
N ASP A 164 -5.93 -4.86 -2.40
CA ASP A 164 -6.81 -3.94 -1.69
C ASP A 164 -7.29 -4.55 -0.36
N ILE A 165 -7.57 -3.67 0.61
CA ILE A 165 -8.12 -4.01 1.92
C ILE A 165 -9.42 -3.25 2.10
N GLY A 166 -10.52 -3.99 2.19
CA GLY A 166 -11.85 -3.43 2.33
C GLY A 166 -12.06 -2.72 3.67
N ALA A 167 -12.94 -1.73 3.66
CA ALA A 167 -13.40 -1.00 4.84
C ALA A 167 -14.14 -1.91 5.85
N GLY A 168 -14.12 -1.54 7.12
CA GLY A 168 -14.86 -2.20 8.21
C GLY A 168 -13.97 -3.04 9.14
N SER A 169 -14.58 -3.61 10.18
CA SER A 169 -13.87 -4.34 11.25
C SER A 169 -13.16 -5.62 10.78
N SER A 170 -13.57 -6.18 9.65
CA SER A 170 -13.01 -7.43 9.12
C SER A 170 -11.72 -7.23 8.30
N ASN A 171 -11.41 -6.02 7.83
CA ASN A 171 -10.25 -5.71 6.96
C ASN A 171 -10.03 -6.79 5.87
N ASN A 172 -11.09 -7.06 5.09
CA ASN A 172 -11.04 -8.12 4.07
C ASN A 172 -10.02 -7.77 3.00
N ALA A 173 -8.95 -8.55 2.92
CA ALA A 173 -7.82 -8.32 2.03
C ALA A 173 -7.91 -9.23 0.80
N LEU A 174 -7.83 -8.65 -0.40
CA LEU A 174 -7.85 -9.37 -1.67
C LEU A 174 -6.64 -9.01 -2.52
N ILE A 175 -6.05 -10.00 -3.18
CA ILE A 175 -5.08 -9.80 -4.25
C ILE A 175 -5.60 -10.40 -5.55
N VAL A 176 -5.21 -9.78 -6.66
CA VAL A 176 -5.33 -10.39 -8.00
C VAL A 176 -3.98 -10.37 -8.67
N ASN A 177 -3.61 -11.50 -9.25
CA ASN A 177 -2.44 -11.62 -10.12
C ASN A 177 -2.84 -12.37 -11.38
N ASN A 178 -2.58 -11.78 -12.54
CA ASN A 178 -3.14 -12.23 -13.82
C ASN A 178 -4.67 -12.26 -13.78
N VAL A 179 -5.27 -13.43 -13.58
CA VAL A 179 -6.73 -13.61 -13.44
C VAL A 179 -7.10 -14.30 -12.13
N GLN A 180 -6.12 -14.71 -11.33
CA GLN A 180 -6.36 -15.44 -10.08
C GLN A 180 -6.68 -14.45 -8.97
N LEU A 181 -7.88 -14.56 -8.42
CA LEU A 181 -8.33 -13.84 -7.23
C LEU A 181 -8.03 -14.68 -5.98
N SER A 182 -7.40 -14.08 -4.98
CA SER A 182 -7.12 -14.71 -3.70
C SER A 182 -7.49 -13.78 -2.54
N SER A 183 -7.99 -14.34 -1.44
CA SER A 183 -8.02 -13.62 -0.16
C SER A 183 -6.67 -13.72 0.53
N VAL A 184 -6.33 -12.73 1.35
CA VAL A 184 -5.09 -12.70 2.14
C VAL A 184 -5.43 -12.61 3.61
N ASN A 185 -4.85 -13.47 4.43
CA ASN A 185 -4.92 -13.36 5.87
C ASN A 185 -3.84 -12.37 6.34
N LEU A 186 -4.24 -11.17 6.79
CA LEU A 186 -3.31 -10.09 7.15
C LEU A 186 -2.43 -10.40 8.39
N SER A 187 -2.82 -11.33 9.27
CA SER A 187 -2.01 -11.68 10.45
C SER A 187 -0.92 -12.71 10.15
N THR A 188 -1.13 -13.55 9.15
CA THR A 188 -0.21 -14.65 8.77
C THR A 188 0.49 -14.43 7.42
N GLY A 189 -0.02 -13.51 6.61
CA GLY A 189 0.39 -13.30 5.22
C GLY A 189 -0.14 -14.34 4.24
N ARG A 190 -0.83 -15.39 4.70
CA ARG A 190 -1.18 -16.54 3.86
C ARG A 190 -2.37 -16.24 2.95
N ALA A 191 -2.23 -16.49 1.66
CA ALA A 191 -3.30 -16.31 0.69
C ALA A 191 -4.11 -17.59 0.47
N THR A 192 -5.40 -17.45 0.19
CA THR A 192 -6.31 -18.54 -0.22
C THR A 192 -6.89 -18.22 -1.57
N VAL A 193 -6.69 -19.11 -2.55
CA VAL A 193 -7.24 -18.96 -3.90
C VAL A 193 -8.76 -19.05 -3.84
N LEU A 194 -9.45 -18.03 -4.36
CA LEU A 194 -10.90 -17.97 -4.46
C LEU A 194 -11.39 -18.44 -5.84
N GLY A 195 -10.56 -18.28 -6.87
CA GLY A 195 -10.85 -18.71 -8.23
C GLY A 195 -10.20 -17.80 -9.26
N ASN A 196 -10.52 -18.04 -10.53
CA ASN A 196 -10.12 -17.16 -11.62
C ASN A 196 -11.29 -16.27 -12.03
N VAL A 197 -11.02 -15.00 -12.27
CA VAL A 197 -11.96 -14.07 -12.89
C VAL A 197 -11.99 -14.33 -14.40
N GLU A 198 -13.18 -14.53 -14.94
CA GLU A 198 -13.36 -14.67 -16.38
C GLU A 198 -13.16 -13.32 -17.08
N VAL A 199 -12.30 -13.30 -18.09
CA VAL A 199 -11.86 -12.10 -18.80
C VAL A 199 -11.87 -12.36 -20.30
N PRO A 200 -12.35 -11.43 -21.13
CA PRO A 200 -12.29 -11.57 -22.58
C PRO A 200 -10.84 -11.68 -23.07
N ASN A 201 -10.61 -12.57 -24.05
CA ASN A 201 -9.37 -12.66 -24.82
C ASN A 201 -8.08 -12.86 -23.99
N GLY A 202 -8.17 -13.44 -22.79
CA GLY A 202 -6.99 -13.65 -21.92
C GLY A 202 -6.40 -12.36 -21.35
N THR A 203 -7.20 -11.29 -21.27
CA THR A 203 -6.78 -10.00 -20.71
C THR A 203 -6.37 -10.15 -19.24
N GLN A 204 -5.18 -9.68 -18.87
CA GLN A 204 -4.77 -9.69 -17.46
C GLN A 204 -5.52 -8.61 -16.68
N LEU A 205 -5.94 -8.92 -15.46
CA LEU A 205 -6.38 -7.91 -14.52
C LEU A 205 -5.17 -7.15 -13.98
N THR A 206 -5.27 -5.82 -13.97
CA THR A 206 -4.19 -4.92 -13.54
C THR A 206 -4.55 -4.10 -12.31
N GLY A 207 -5.77 -4.26 -11.81
CA GLY A 207 -6.31 -3.50 -10.70
C GLY A 207 -7.50 -4.24 -10.09
N LEU A 208 -7.71 -4.03 -8.81
CA LEU A 208 -8.90 -4.45 -8.06
C LEU A 208 -9.22 -3.37 -7.04
N ALA A 209 -10.51 -3.21 -6.74
CA ALA A 209 -10.96 -2.36 -5.65
C ALA A 209 -12.14 -3.04 -4.95
N ILE A 210 -12.13 -3.04 -3.63
CA ILE A 210 -13.20 -3.51 -2.76
C ILE A 210 -14.06 -2.29 -2.45
N VAL A 211 -15.32 -2.34 -2.90
CA VAL A 211 -16.27 -1.28 -2.56
C VAL A 211 -16.53 -1.29 -1.04
N PRO A 212 -16.58 -0.11 -0.38
CA PRO A 212 -17.06 -0.03 0.98
C PRO A 212 -18.47 -0.61 1.07
N SER A 213 -18.76 -1.41 2.10
CA SER A 213 -20.13 -1.87 2.34
C SER A 213 -21.01 -0.66 2.68
N ALA A 214 -22.16 -0.53 2.01
CA ALA A 214 -23.15 0.46 2.40
C ALA A 214 -23.66 0.14 3.80
N THR A 215 -23.46 1.06 4.74
CA THR A 215 -24.12 1.05 6.05
C THR A 215 -25.51 1.63 5.95
#